data_AF-A0A2V2W218-F1
#
_entry.id   AF-A0A2V2W218-F1
#
_cell.length_a   1.000
_cell.length_b   1.000
_cell.length_c   1.000
_cell.angle_alpha   90.00
_cell.angle_beta   90.00
_cell.angle_gamma   90.00
#
_symmetry.space_group_name_H-M   'P 1'
#
loop_
_entity.id
_entity.type
_entity.pdbx_description
1 polymer ?
#
loop_
_entity_poly.entity_id
_entity_poly.type
_entity_poly.pdbx_seq_one_letter_code
_entity_poly.pdbx_strand_id
1 'polypeptide(L)'
;MNRLAQFQAACGLTLIGDVPAPGSDKLGPARVTVTEPPSEQSVQAAKKLEEFYDLVATAGSAVERVTGLTREIAAKHSEIMSTFDLMKSSSMRQEVEELTQQLNASAQASAETLETMKRETEKLKATPEMESHFIGVIRIEENQRRYLLYRLSKAMEAYERQQNSVESQYRAQTERQIKIKYTNPDGSAIDDETAKELAQAVLENNTTSSIFQQSKDVLAQIIETRNDIYHIERSMRTLNQLFNDLAFLVHEQGEIMDVVLRNIETTTKYVEAGRKEMKKARKYQRRSKRKLCCLVLVVAAIIALFVLAAVLGKTL
;
A
#
# COMPACT_ATOMS: atom_id res chain seq x y z
N MET A 1 5.30 -29.39 -41.15
CA MET A 1 4.57 -29.48 -39.86
C MET A 1 4.13 -28.08 -39.47
N ASN A 2 2.82 -27.84 -39.36
CA ASN A 2 2.27 -26.50 -39.11
C ASN A 2 2.48 -26.13 -37.63
N ARG A 3 3.59 -25.46 -37.32
CA ARG A 3 3.95 -25.05 -35.95
C ARG A 3 2.96 -24.04 -35.38
N LEU A 4 2.31 -23.25 -36.24
CA LEU A 4 1.25 -22.32 -35.86
C LEU A 4 0.02 -23.08 -35.33
N ALA A 5 -0.40 -24.14 -36.02
CA ALA A 5 -1.52 -24.98 -35.57
C ALA A 5 -1.22 -25.70 -34.24
N GLN A 6 0.03 -26.15 -34.03
CA GLN A 6 0.45 -26.70 -32.73
C GLN A 6 0.49 -25.65 -31.62
N PHE A 7 0.91 -24.42 -31.92
CA PHE A 7 0.93 -23.32 -30.97
C PHE A 7 -0.51 -22.87 -30.63
N GLN A 8 -1.38 -22.72 -31.61
CA GLN A 8 -2.81 -22.42 -31.43
C GLN A 8 -3.52 -23.47 -30.56
N ALA A 9 -3.30 -24.76 -30.85
CA ALA A 9 -3.85 -25.86 -30.07
C ALA A 9 -3.24 -25.97 -28.66
N ALA A 10 -2.02 -25.46 -28.44
CA ALA A 10 -1.37 -25.48 -27.14
C ALA A 10 -1.70 -24.24 -26.27
N CYS A 11 -2.07 -23.12 -26.90
CA CYS A 11 -2.34 -21.85 -26.24
C CYS A 11 -3.84 -21.51 -26.15
N GLY A 12 -4.73 -22.32 -26.74
CA GLY A 12 -6.17 -22.04 -26.76
C GLY A 12 -6.51 -20.73 -27.48
N LEU A 13 -5.71 -20.34 -28.47
CA LEU A 13 -5.87 -19.10 -29.23
C LEU A 13 -6.37 -19.44 -30.64
N THR A 14 -7.46 -18.79 -31.07
CA THR A 14 -7.93 -18.79 -32.46
C THR A 14 -7.79 -17.41 -33.07
N LEU A 15 -7.38 -17.38 -34.33
CA LEU A 15 -7.37 -16.15 -35.12
C LEU A 15 -8.79 -15.86 -35.58
N ILE A 16 -9.26 -14.64 -35.35
CA ILE A 16 -10.48 -14.10 -35.96
C ILE A 16 -10.04 -13.42 -37.25
N GLY A 17 -10.15 -14.14 -38.36
CA GLY A 17 -9.85 -13.64 -39.70
C GLY A 17 -8.58 -14.21 -40.31
N ASP A 18 -8.39 -13.96 -41.61
CA ASP A 18 -7.25 -14.44 -42.37
C ASP A 18 -5.97 -13.71 -41.99
N VAL A 19 -4.88 -14.46 -41.79
CA VAL A 19 -3.53 -13.88 -41.71
C VAL A 19 -3.17 -13.38 -43.12
N PRO A 20 -2.84 -12.09 -43.31
CA PRO A 20 -2.45 -11.60 -44.62
C PRO A 20 -1.23 -12.38 -45.14
N ALA A 21 -1.25 -12.74 -46.42
CA ALA A 21 -0.14 -13.46 -47.04
C ALA A 21 1.17 -12.65 -46.91
N PRO A 22 2.32 -13.29 -46.72
CA PRO A 22 3.61 -12.58 -46.65
C PRO A 22 3.79 -11.71 -47.90
N GLY A 23 3.88 -10.39 -47.73
CA GLY A 23 4.01 -9.41 -48.82
C GLY A 23 2.73 -8.71 -49.28
N SER A 24 1.59 -8.89 -48.61
CA SER A 24 0.37 -8.13 -48.94
C SER A 24 0.41 -6.71 -48.36
N ASP A 25 -0.01 -5.70 -49.13
CA ASP A 25 -0.12 -4.28 -48.71
C ASP A 25 -1.15 -4.00 -47.59
N LYS A 26 -1.91 -5.01 -47.14
CA LYS A 26 -2.87 -4.89 -46.05
C LYS A 26 -2.22 -5.23 -44.70
N LEU A 27 -1.65 -4.24 -44.02
CA LEU A 27 -1.31 -4.35 -42.59
C LEU A 27 -2.58 -4.23 -41.73
N GLY A 28 -3.29 -5.34 -41.54
CA GLY A 28 -4.33 -5.44 -40.52
C GLY A 28 -3.78 -6.15 -39.27
N PRO A 29 -4.04 -5.68 -38.04
CA PRO A 29 -3.68 -6.42 -36.84
C PRO A 29 -4.46 -7.73 -36.79
N ALA A 30 -3.76 -8.85 -36.64
CA ALA A 30 -4.39 -10.15 -36.45
C ALA A 30 -5.23 -10.12 -35.16
N ARG A 31 -6.55 -10.24 -35.28
CA ARG A 31 -7.43 -10.40 -34.12
C ARG A 31 -7.31 -11.84 -33.62
N VAL A 32 -7.10 -11.99 -32.31
CA VAL A 32 -6.99 -13.30 -31.66
C VAL A 32 -8.05 -13.37 -30.56
N THR A 33 -8.80 -14.48 -30.49
CA THR A 33 -9.67 -14.82 -29.35
C THR A 33 -9.13 -16.02 -28.61
N VAL A 34 -9.29 -15.99 -27.28
CA VAL A 34 -9.09 -17.16 -26.42
C VAL A 34 -10.34 -18.03 -26.51
N THR A 35 -10.20 -19.29 -26.91
CA THR A 35 -11.33 -20.23 -27.09
C THR A 35 -11.78 -20.92 -25.81
N GLU A 36 -10.93 -20.98 -24.80
CA GLU A 36 -11.26 -21.63 -23.54
C GLU A 36 -11.72 -20.58 -22.53
N PRO A 37 -12.90 -20.76 -21.89
CA PRO A 37 -13.30 -19.89 -20.80
C PRO A 37 -12.23 -19.93 -19.69
N PRO A 38 -12.03 -18.82 -18.96
CA PRO A 38 -11.09 -18.78 -17.86
C PRO A 38 -11.37 -19.93 -16.89
N SER A 39 -10.31 -20.60 -16.41
CA SER A 39 -10.45 -21.68 -15.44
C SER A 39 -11.16 -21.16 -14.20
N GLU A 40 -11.90 -22.02 -13.50
CA GLU A 40 -12.62 -21.65 -12.28
C GLU A 40 -11.67 -20.99 -11.25
N GLN A 41 -10.45 -21.51 -11.13
CA GLN A 41 -9.38 -20.92 -10.32
C GLN A 41 -9.03 -19.48 -10.72
N SER A 42 -8.92 -19.19 -12.03
CA SER A 42 -8.63 -17.84 -12.51
C SER A 42 -9.78 -16.86 -12.30
N VAL A 43 -11.03 -17.34 -12.40
CA VAL A 43 -12.23 -16.53 -12.09
C VAL A 43 -12.29 -16.21 -10.60
N GLN A 44 -12.04 -17.19 -9.74
CA GLN A 44 -11.99 -16.98 -8.29
C GLN A 44 -10.84 -16.04 -7.88
N ALA A 45 -9.66 -16.18 -8.49
CA ALA A 45 -8.52 -15.30 -8.26
C ALA A 45 -8.80 -13.86 -8.70
N ALA A 46 -9.45 -13.66 -9.85
CA ALA A 46 -9.84 -12.34 -10.33
C ALA A 46 -10.82 -11.66 -9.37
N LYS A 47 -11.83 -12.37 -8.90
CA LYS A 47 -12.79 -11.85 -7.91
C LYS A 47 -12.11 -11.45 -6.60
N LYS A 48 -11.16 -12.27 -6.12
CA LYS A 48 -10.39 -11.95 -4.91
C LYS A 48 -9.54 -10.69 -5.07
N LEU A 49 -8.90 -10.54 -6.22
CA LEU A 49 -8.13 -9.35 -6.53
C LEU A 49 -9.01 -8.10 -6.65
N GLU A 50 -10.22 -8.20 -7.18
CA GLU A 50 -11.17 -7.08 -7.23
C GLU A 50 -11.53 -6.59 -5.83
N GLU A 51 -11.94 -7.51 -4.94
CA GLU A 51 -12.19 -7.21 -3.51
C GLU A 51 -10.96 -6.57 -2.83
N PHE A 52 -9.76 -7.05 -3.17
CA PHE A 52 -8.51 -6.50 -2.64
C PHE A 52 -8.18 -5.10 -3.19
N TYR A 53 -8.45 -4.83 -4.47
CA TYR A 53 -8.16 -3.53 -5.07
C TYR A 53 -9.02 -2.40 -4.48
N ASP A 54 -10.24 -2.70 -4.00
CA ASP A 54 -11.05 -1.75 -3.26
C ASP A 54 -10.38 -1.35 -1.92
N LEU A 55 -9.77 -2.31 -1.23
CA LEU A 55 -8.95 -2.04 -0.04
C LEU A 55 -7.72 -1.19 -0.39
N VAL A 56 -7.06 -1.50 -1.52
CA VAL A 56 -5.88 -0.73 -1.99
C VAL A 56 -6.26 0.72 -2.28
N ALA A 57 -7.39 0.94 -2.96
CA ALA A 57 -7.91 2.27 -3.24
C ALA A 57 -8.24 3.04 -1.95
N THR A 58 -8.85 2.37 -0.98
CA THR A 58 -9.21 2.96 0.32
C THR A 58 -7.97 3.38 1.10
N ALA A 59 -7.01 2.47 1.29
CA ALA A 59 -5.75 2.77 1.99
C ALA A 59 -4.93 3.83 1.24
N GLY A 60 -4.83 3.73 -0.09
CA GLY A 60 -4.12 4.70 -0.92
C GLY A 60 -4.68 6.12 -0.80
N SER A 61 -6.02 6.24 -0.86
CA SER A 61 -6.71 7.53 -0.71
C SER A 61 -6.49 8.12 0.68
N ALA A 62 -6.52 7.29 1.73
CA ALA A 62 -6.26 7.74 3.09
C ALA A 62 -4.82 8.27 3.26
N VAL A 63 -3.81 7.60 2.67
CA VAL A 63 -2.41 8.09 2.65
C VAL A 63 -2.27 9.41 1.90
N GLU A 64 -2.96 9.57 0.78
CA GLU A 64 -2.96 10.81 0.01
C GLU A 64 -3.61 11.95 0.79
N ARG A 65 -4.69 11.68 1.52
CA ARG A 65 -5.31 12.64 2.44
C ARG A 65 -4.34 13.07 3.54
N VAL A 66 -3.62 12.16 4.20
CA VAL A 66 -2.58 12.51 5.20
C VAL A 66 -1.56 13.47 4.61
N THR A 67 -1.10 13.19 3.39
CA THR A 67 -0.11 14.03 2.70
C THR A 67 -0.68 15.40 2.33
N GLY A 68 -1.94 15.48 1.88
CA GLY A 68 -2.64 16.73 1.58
C GLY A 68 -2.83 17.58 2.83
N LEU A 69 -3.43 17.01 3.87
CA LEU A 69 -3.69 17.67 5.15
C LEU A 69 -2.40 18.19 5.81
N THR A 70 -1.29 17.46 5.69
CA THR A 70 0.02 17.93 6.17
C THR A 70 0.41 19.28 5.55
N ARG A 71 0.19 19.46 4.24
CA ARG A 71 0.50 20.72 3.55
C ARG A 71 -0.45 21.83 3.95
N GLU A 72 -1.73 21.53 4.10
CA GLU A 72 -2.75 22.49 4.52
C GLU A 72 -2.49 23.01 5.94
N ILE A 73 -2.19 22.10 6.88
CA ILE A 73 -1.82 22.43 8.27
C ILE A 73 -0.58 23.33 8.28
N ALA A 74 0.45 22.99 7.50
CA ALA A 74 1.66 23.81 7.39
C ALA A 74 1.37 25.23 6.87
N ALA A 75 0.53 25.35 5.84
CA ALA A 75 0.15 26.64 5.28
C ALA A 75 -0.61 27.48 6.31
N LYS A 76 -1.53 26.87 7.07
CA LYS A 76 -2.29 27.54 8.13
C LYS A 76 -1.40 28.02 9.26
N HIS A 77 -0.44 27.21 9.72
CA HIS A 77 0.55 27.66 10.71
C HIS A 77 1.35 28.87 10.20
N SER A 78 1.82 28.83 8.96
CA SER A 78 2.52 29.98 8.38
C SER A 78 1.63 31.23 8.31
N GLU A 79 0.32 31.07 8.03
CA GLU A 79 -0.64 32.17 8.00
C GLU A 79 -0.88 32.74 9.40
N ILE A 80 -1.08 31.87 10.41
CA ILE A 80 -1.21 32.23 11.84
C ILE A 80 -0.02 33.06 12.30
N MET A 81 1.21 32.65 11.94
CA MET A 81 2.43 33.38 12.31
C MET A 81 2.54 34.78 11.66
N SER A 82 1.90 34.98 10.50
CA SER A 82 2.00 36.21 9.71
C SER A 82 0.89 37.22 9.98
N THR A 83 -0.26 36.79 10.50
CA THR A 83 -1.42 37.65 10.72
C THR A 83 -1.33 38.39 12.06
N PHE A 84 -1.77 39.66 12.08
CA PHE A 84 -1.96 40.42 13.32
C PHE A 84 -3.43 40.46 13.76
N ASP A 85 -4.34 39.89 12.97
CA ASP A 85 -5.76 39.79 13.29
C ASP A 85 -6.01 38.60 14.25
N LEU A 86 -6.37 38.94 15.49
CA LEU A 86 -6.66 37.99 16.57
C LEU A 86 -7.88 37.10 16.28
N MET A 87 -8.94 37.64 15.68
CA MET A 87 -10.13 36.83 15.34
C MET A 87 -9.82 35.85 14.22
N LYS A 88 -9.10 36.31 13.19
CA LYS A 88 -8.65 35.44 12.11
C LYS A 88 -7.70 34.35 12.61
N SER A 89 -6.75 34.70 13.48
CA SER A 89 -5.81 33.75 14.08
C SER A 89 -6.53 32.66 14.90
N SER A 90 -7.50 33.07 15.73
CA SER A 90 -8.32 32.14 16.51
C SER A 90 -9.10 31.16 15.62
N SER A 91 -9.75 31.64 14.56
CA SER A 91 -10.45 30.78 13.59
C SER A 91 -9.49 29.79 12.92
N MET A 92 -8.31 30.25 12.48
CA MET A 92 -7.32 29.39 11.84
C MET A 92 -6.76 28.32 12.79
N ARG A 93 -6.62 28.61 14.08
CA ARG A 93 -6.21 27.60 15.08
C ARG A 93 -7.24 26.50 15.23
N GLN A 94 -8.53 26.86 15.24
CA GLN A 94 -9.60 25.87 15.24
C GLN A 94 -9.54 25.01 13.98
N GLU A 95 -9.35 25.62 12.81
CA GLU A 95 -9.18 24.87 11.55
C GLU A 95 -7.96 23.92 11.60
N VAL A 96 -6.84 24.34 12.17
CA VAL A 96 -5.65 23.48 12.34
C VAL A 96 -5.95 22.27 13.21
N GLU A 97 -6.67 22.44 14.33
CA GLU A 97 -7.07 21.33 15.20
C GLU A 97 -8.01 20.36 14.45
N GLU A 98 -8.99 20.87 13.70
CA GLU A 98 -9.90 20.06 12.89
C GLU A 98 -9.14 19.28 11.79
N LEU A 99 -8.22 19.94 11.07
CA LEU A 99 -7.38 19.29 10.05
C LEU A 99 -6.48 18.22 10.67
N THR A 100 -5.94 18.48 11.86
CA THR A 100 -5.11 17.51 12.61
C THR A 100 -5.92 16.28 13.00
N GLN A 101 -7.16 16.46 13.45
CA GLN A 101 -8.07 15.34 13.75
C GLN A 101 -8.39 14.54 12.50
N GLN A 102 -8.66 15.19 11.36
CA GLN A 102 -8.89 14.51 10.08
C GLN A 102 -7.64 13.75 9.59
N LEU A 103 -6.45 14.28 9.84
CA LEU A 103 -5.18 13.64 9.49
C LEU A 103 -5.01 12.36 10.30
N ASN A 104 -5.20 12.43 11.63
CA ASN A 104 -5.12 11.28 12.52
C ASN A 104 -6.16 10.21 12.14
N ALA A 105 -7.40 10.59 11.85
CA ALA A 105 -8.43 9.67 11.41
C ALA A 105 -8.08 8.99 10.06
N SER A 106 -7.51 9.73 9.11
CA SER A 106 -7.09 9.17 7.82
C SER A 106 -5.92 8.20 7.99
N ALA A 107 -4.95 8.55 8.82
CA ALA A 107 -3.84 7.68 9.20
C ALA A 107 -4.31 6.37 9.83
N GLN A 108 -5.21 6.45 10.81
CA GLN A 108 -5.80 5.29 11.47
C GLN A 108 -6.59 4.41 10.49
N ALA A 109 -7.44 5.01 9.65
CA ALA A 109 -8.20 4.27 8.64
C ALA A 109 -7.28 3.52 7.67
N SER A 110 -6.15 4.12 7.27
CA SER A 110 -5.15 3.44 6.44
C SER A 110 -4.51 2.25 7.18
N ALA A 111 -4.18 2.42 8.47
CA ALA A 111 -3.59 1.35 9.28
C ALA A 111 -4.57 0.17 9.45
N GLU A 112 -5.84 0.45 9.75
CA GLU A 112 -6.90 -0.56 9.88
C GLU A 112 -7.17 -1.29 8.55
N THR A 113 -7.12 -0.56 7.43
CA THR A 113 -7.26 -1.16 6.10
C THR A 113 -6.08 -2.08 5.78
N LEU A 114 -4.85 -1.69 6.12
CA LEU A 114 -3.65 -2.53 5.97
C LEU A 114 -3.71 -3.81 6.81
N GLU A 115 -4.26 -3.72 8.02
CA GLU A 115 -4.47 -4.88 8.89
C GLU A 115 -5.58 -5.80 8.33
N THR A 116 -6.62 -5.22 7.74
CA THR A 116 -7.67 -5.98 7.04
C THR A 116 -7.09 -6.73 5.83
N MET A 117 -6.28 -6.06 5.00
CA MET A 117 -5.55 -6.71 3.90
C MET A 117 -4.74 -7.90 4.40
N LYS A 118 -3.99 -7.73 5.49
CA LYS A 118 -3.20 -8.82 6.10
C LYS A 118 -4.10 -10.00 6.47
N ARG A 119 -5.21 -9.75 7.18
CA ARG A 119 -6.13 -10.81 7.62
C ARG A 119 -6.76 -11.56 6.46
N GLU A 120 -7.19 -10.86 5.41
CA GLU A 120 -7.73 -11.51 4.21
C GLU A 120 -6.67 -12.35 3.49
N THR A 121 -5.44 -11.86 3.36
CA THR A 121 -4.33 -12.63 2.78
C THR A 121 -4.00 -13.88 3.60
N GLU A 122 -4.03 -13.82 4.94
CA GLU A 122 -3.79 -14.98 5.80
C GLU A 122 -4.88 -16.07 5.66
N LYS A 123 -6.14 -15.70 5.37
CA LYS A 123 -7.18 -16.69 5.07
C LYS A 123 -6.85 -17.51 3.82
N LEU A 124 -6.19 -16.92 2.84
CA LEU A 124 -5.75 -17.62 1.63
C LEU A 124 -4.60 -18.61 1.91
N LYS A 125 -3.94 -18.50 3.06
CA LYS A 125 -2.86 -19.39 3.52
C LYS A 125 -3.30 -20.45 4.53
N ALA A 126 -4.59 -20.53 4.86
CA ALA A 126 -5.04 -21.38 5.96
C ALA A 126 -4.82 -22.89 5.72
N THR A 127 -4.74 -23.33 4.46
CA THR A 127 -4.30 -24.70 4.12
C THR A 127 -3.30 -24.70 2.96
N PRO A 128 -2.41 -25.70 2.85
CA PRO A 128 -1.44 -25.80 1.75
C PRO A 128 -2.09 -25.84 0.36
N GLU A 129 -3.30 -26.41 0.25
CA GLU A 129 -4.04 -26.45 -1.01
C GLU A 129 -4.54 -25.06 -1.42
N MET A 130 -5.10 -24.28 -0.47
CA MET A 130 -5.54 -22.91 -0.74
C MET A 130 -4.36 -21.99 -1.06
N GLU A 131 -3.25 -22.14 -0.32
CA GLU A 131 -2.05 -21.34 -0.54
C GLU A 131 -1.49 -21.58 -1.95
N SER A 132 -1.40 -22.85 -2.38
CA SER A 132 -1.00 -23.22 -3.74
C SER A 132 -1.99 -22.70 -4.79
N HIS A 133 -3.28 -22.74 -4.50
CA HIS A 133 -4.34 -22.28 -5.40
C HIS A 133 -4.31 -20.75 -5.61
N PHE A 134 -4.01 -19.97 -4.57
CA PHE A 134 -4.03 -18.50 -4.60
C PHE A 134 -2.63 -17.86 -4.55
N ILE A 135 -1.57 -18.61 -4.79
CA ILE A 135 -0.18 -18.13 -4.66
C ILE A 135 0.12 -16.82 -5.40
N GLY A 136 -0.44 -16.65 -6.61
CA GLY A 136 -0.29 -15.41 -7.38
C GLY A 136 -0.99 -14.22 -6.73
N VAL A 137 -2.20 -14.44 -6.21
CA VAL A 137 -3.00 -13.45 -5.48
C VAL A 137 -2.28 -13.05 -4.20
N ILE A 138 -1.92 -14.03 -3.35
CA ILE A 138 -1.19 -13.82 -2.10
C ILE A 138 0.04 -12.93 -2.32
N ARG A 139 0.84 -13.23 -3.35
CA ARG A 139 2.03 -12.42 -3.66
C ARG A 139 1.69 -10.99 -4.07
N ILE A 140 0.65 -10.78 -4.86
CA ILE A 140 0.21 -9.43 -5.23
C ILE A 140 -0.23 -8.67 -3.98
N GLU A 141 -1.07 -9.30 -3.16
CA GLU A 141 -1.63 -8.69 -1.95
C GLU A 141 -0.53 -8.29 -0.96
N GLU A 142 0.41 -9.19 -0.67
CA GLU A 142 1.52 -8.91 0.23
C GLU A 142 2.44 -7.79 -0.25
N ASN A 143 2.70 -7.72 -1.56
CA ASN A 143 3.55 -6.67 -2.13
C ASN A 143 2.86 -5.30 -2.08
N GLN A 144 1.57 -5.25 -2.41
CA GLN A 144 0.80 -4.00 -2.35
C GLN A 144 0.64 -3.51 -0.91
N ARG A 145 0.36 -4.41 0.03
CA ARG A 145 0.29 -4.09 1.47
C ARG A 145 1.62 -3.54 1.99
N ARG A 146 2.75 -4.17 1.65
CA ARG A 146 4.10 -3.67 1.98
C ARG A 146 4.34 -2.27 1.44
N TYR A 147 4.00 -2.04 0.16
CA TYR A 147 4.18 -0.74 -0.49
C TYR A 147 3.34 0.36 0.16
N LEU A 148 2.06 0.07 0.45
CA LEU A 148 1.16 1.03 1.11
C LEU A 148 1.59 1.33 2.54
N LEU A 149 2.06 0.34 3.30
CA LEU A 149 2.63 0.57 4.63
C LEU A 149 3.84 1.50 4.56
N TYR A 150 4.77 1.26 3.62
CA TYR A 150 5.90 2.16 3.38
C TYR A 150 5.44 3.59 3.06
N ARG A 151 4.45 3.76 2.18
CA ARG A 151 3.90 5.08 1.85
C ARG A 151 3.29 5.77 3.07
N LEU A 152 2.53 5.04 3.90
CA LEU A 152 1.93 5.56 5.12
C LEU A 152 3.01 6.03 6.11
N SER A 153 4.03 5.20 6.37
CA SER A 153 5.16 5.58 7.22
C SER A 153 5.86 6.83 6.69
N LYS A 154 6.10 6.93 5.39
CA LYS A 154 6.72 8.12 4.78
C LYS A 154 5.86 9.38 4.87
N ALA A 155 4.53 9.24 4.74
CA ALA A 155 3.60 10.36 4.90
C ALA A 155 3.60 10.87 6.35
N MET A 156 3.57 9.97 7.32
CA MET A 156 3.62 10.35 8.73
C MET A 156 4.98 10.94 9.14
N GLU A 157 6.10 10.40 8.64
CA GLU A 157 7.43 10.99 8.87
C GLU A 157 7.51 12.41 8.28
N ALA A 158 6.87 12.66 7.15
CA ALA A 158 6.81 13.99 6.55
C ALA A 158 5.99 14.96 7.42
N TYR A 159 4.87 14.50 7.98
CA TYR A 159 4.09 15.28 8.94
C TYR A 159 4.89 15.60 10.21
N GLU A 160 5.58 14.62 10.79
CA GLU A 160 6.44 14.82 11.97
C GLU A 160 7.54 15.86 11.71
N ARG A 161 8.26 15.74 10.59
CA ARG A 161 9.28 16.72 10.20
C ARG A 161 8.69 18.12 10.03
N GLN A 162 7.49 18.21 9.45
CA GLN A 162 6.81 19.48 9.26
C GLN A 162 6.41 20.12 10.60
N GLN A 163 5.84 19.35 11.52
CA GLN A 163 5.47 19.81 12.85
C GLN A 163 6.68 20.27 13.67
N ASN A 164 7.78 19.51 13.66
CA ASN A 164 9.06 19.92 14.27
C ASN A 164 9.58 21.25 13.70
N SER A 165 9.49 21.42 12.38
CA SER A 165 9.89 22.69 11.74
C SER A 165 9.01 23.85 12.18
N VAL A 166 7.69 23.65 12.28
CA VAL A 166 6.74 24.68 12.71
C VAL A 166 6.97 25.04 14.18
N GLU A 167 7.17 24.05 15.05
CA GLU A 167 7.49 24.28 16.46
C GLU A 167 8.76 25.13 16.62
N SER A 168 9.82 24.79 15.88
CA SER A 168 11.07 25.57 15.87
C SER A 168 10.84 27.03 15.41
N GLN A 169 9.96 27.23 14.42
CA GLN A 169 9.60 28.57 13.96
C GLN A 169 8.84 29.38 15.02
N TYR A 170 7.89 28.78 15.74
CA TYR A 170 7.20 29.44 16.84
C TYR A 170 8.13 29.77 18.02
N ARG A 171 9.09 28.90 18.34
CA ARG A 171 10.12 29.17 19.35
C ARG A 171 10.98 30.36 18.95
N ALA A 172 11.51 30.36 17.72
CA ALA A 172 12.31 31.48 17.20
C ALA A 172 11.51 32.80 17.14
N GLN A 173 10.23 32.73 16.77
CA GLN A 173 9.35 33.91 16.78
C GLN A 173 9.16 34.44 18.21
N THR A 174 9.00 33.56 19.20
CA THR A 174 8.86 33.94 20.61
C THR A 174 10.13 34.62 21.13
N GLU A 175 11.31 34.05 20.89
CA GLU A 175 12.60 34.64 21.25
C GLU A 175 12.76 36.04 20.63
N ARG A 176 12.43 36.16 19.34
CA ARG A 176 12.48 37.45 18.63
C ARG A 176 11.49 38.47 19.20
N GLN A 177 10.27 38.05 19.53
CA GLN A 177 9.28 38.94 20.16
C GLN A 177 9.76 39.44 21.51
N ILE A 178 10.36 38.56 22.32
CA ILE A 178 10.91 38.94 23.63
C ILE A 178 11.99 40.02 23.46
N LYS A 179 12.94 39.78 22.55
CA LYS A 179 14.05 40.71 22.28
C LYS A 179 13.60 42.08 21.76
N ILE A 180 12.53 42.13 20.97
CA ILE A 180 12.04 43.38 20.37
C ILE A 180 11.14 44.16 21.33
N LYS A 181 10.34 43.47 22.15
CA LYS A 181 9.25 44.08 22.93
C LYS A 181 9.60 44.31 24.39
N TYR A 182 10.64 43.67 24.92
CA TYR A 182 11.07 43.81 26.32
C TYR A 182 12.53 44.28 26.41
N THR A 183 12.86 44.88 27.56
CA THR A 183 14.22 45.29 27.92
C THR A 183 14.61 44.70 29.28
N ASN A 184 15.90 44.65 29.58
CA ASN A 184 16.38 44.30 30.91
C ASN A 184 15.94 45.35 31.95
N PRO A 185 15.96 45.04 33.27
CA PRO A 185 15.60 45.98 34.32
C PRO A 185 16.45 47.26 34.35
N ASP A 186 17.68 47.19 33.85
CA ASP A 186 18.60 48.33 33.69
C ASP A 186 18.33 49.15 32.41
N GLY A 187 17.33 48.75 31.61
CA GLY A 187 16.96 49.37 30.34
C GLY A 187 17.80 48.91 29.14
N SER A 188 18.76 48.00 29.34
CA SER A 188 19.57 47.45 28.24
C SER A 188 18.75 46.49 27.36
N ALA A 189 19.21 46.28 26.12
CA ALA A 189 18.59 45.33 25.21
C ALA A 189 18.83 43.89 25.69
N ILE A 190 17.83 43.03 25.53
CA ILE A 190 17.93 41.60 25.85
C ILE A 190 18.84 40.93 24.80
N ASP A 191 19.86 40.20 25.26
CA ASP A 191 20.74 39.40 24.42
C ASP A 191 20.08 38.07 24.02
N ASP A 192 20.71 37.33 23.11
CA ASP A 192 20.13 36.11 22.55
C ASP A 192 20.01 34.97 23.58
N GLU A 193 20.92 34.89 24.55
CA GLU A 193 20.90 33.85 25.59
C GLU A 193 19.76 34.11 26.58
N THR A 194 19.66 35.35 27.07
CA THR A 194 18.56 35.77 27.96
C THR A 194 17.20 35.63 27.26
N ALA A 195 17.08 35.98 25.98
CA ALA A 195 15.83 35.83 25.22
C ALA A 195 15.39 34.36 25.12
N LYS A 196 16.35 33.45 24.91
CA LYS A 196 16.11 32.00 24.84
C LYS A 196 15.68 31.43 26.18
N GLU A 197 16.32 31.84 27.28
CA GLU A 197 15.92 31.43 28.63
C GLU A 197 14.51 31.90 28.97
N LEU A 198 14.17 33.15 28.65
CA LEU A 198 12.83 33.70 28.87
C LEU A 198 11.79 32.99 27.99
N ALA A 199 12.09 32.70 26.72
CA ALA A 199 11.20 31.95 25.84
C ALA A 199 10.92 30.55 26.40
N GLN A 200 11.96 29.85 26.85
CA GLN A 200 11.84 28.53 27.48
C GLN A 200 11.03 28.60 28.78
N ALA A 201 11.26 29.62 29.62
CA ALA A 201 10.50 29.83 30.84
C ALA A 201 9.00 30.00 30.55
N VAL A 202 8.63 30.79 29.54
CA VAL A 202 7.21 30.93 29.15
C VAL A 202 6.63 29.59 28.73
N LEU A 203 7.34 28.81 27.91
CA LEU A 203 6.89 27.48 27.47
C LEU A 203 6.65 26.55 28.66
N GLU A 204 7.42 26.66 29.73
CA GLU A 204 7.29 25.90 30.98
C GLU A 204 6.22 26.43 31.96
N ASN A 205 5.32 27.33 31.54
CA ASN A 205 4.38 28.08 32.41
C ASN A 205 5.06 29.10 33.35
N ASN A 206 6.36 29.31 33.28
CA ASN A 206 7.06 30.22 34.18
C ASN A 206 7.12 31.66 33.63
N THR A 207 6.11 32.46 33.99
CA THR A 207 5.97 33.87 33.58
C THR A 207 6.24 34.86 34.72
N THR A 208 6.92 34.42 35.78
CA THR A 208 7.13 35.19 37.03
C THR A 208 8.18 36.30 36.89
N SER A 209 8.99 36.25 35.83
CA SER A 209 10.04 37.25 35.58
C SER A 209 9.46 38.67 35.55
N SER A 210 10.13 39.60 36.22
CA SER A 210 9.75 41.02 36.24
C SER A 210 9.74 41.63 34.83
N ILE A 211 10.49 41.05 33.90
CA ILE A 211 10.52 41.46 32.48
C ILE A 211 9.12 41.38 31.86
N PHE A 212 8.36 40.32 32.15
CA PHE A 212 7.01 40.15 31.59
C PHE A 212 5.97 41.10 32.17
N GLN A 213 6.25 41.76 33.31
CA GLN A 213 5.36 42.77 33.89
C GLN A 213 5.36 44.08 33.09
N GLN A 214 6.36 44.30 32.24
CA GLN A 214 6.47 45.50 31.40
C GLN A 214 5.32 45.64 30.39
N SER A 215 4.79 44.51 29.90
CA SER A 215 3.67 44.51 28.96
C SER A 215 2.87 43.21 29.05
N LYS A 216 1.62 43.34 29.54
CA LYS A 216 0.66 42.23 29.63
C LYS A 216 0.15 41.80 28.26
N ASP A 217 -0.01 42.73 27.33
CA ASP A 217 -0.53 42.43 25.98
C ASP A 217 0.48 41.61 25.16
N VAL A 218 1.77 41.96 25.25
CA VAL A 218 2.84 41.18 24.62
C VAL A 218 2.93 39.79 25.26
N LEU A 219 2.83 39.71 26.59
CA LEU A 219 2.86 38.44 27.30
C LEU A 219 1.70 37.54 26.86
N ALA A 220 0.49 38.09 26.70
CA ALA A 220 -0.67 37.35 26.21
C ALA A 220 -0.44 36.77 24.81
N GLN A 221 0.17 37.53 23.89
CA GLN A 221 0.51 37.03 22.55
C GLN A 221 1.55 35.90 22.57
N ILE A 222 2.53 35.99 23.47
CA ILE A 222 3.53 34.93 23.65
C ILE A 222 2.87 33.68 24.26
N ILE A 223 1.97 33.84 25.24
CA ILE A 223 1.22 32.73 25.83
C ILE A 223 0.35 32.03 24.77
N GLU A 224 -0.28 32.78 23.86
CA GLU A 224 -1.03 32.22 22.74
C GLU A 224 -0.13 31.41 21.80
N THR A 225 1.06 31.93 21.47
CA THR A 225 2.06 31.21 20.66
C THR A 225 2.52 29.92 21.35
N ARG A 226 2.67 29.96 22.67
CA ARG A 226 2.96 28.78 23.47
C ARG A 226 1.84 27.74 23.41
N ASN A 227 0.57 28.17 23.47
CA ASN A 227 -0.55 27.25 23.32
C ASN A 227 -0.48 26.56 21.96
N ASP A 228 -0.14 27.30 20.90
CA ASP A 228 0.09 26.72 19.57
C ASP A 228 1.16 25.60 19.60
N ILE A 229 2.29 25.83 20.28
CA ILE A 229 3.34 24.81 20.50
C ILE A 229 2.79 23.58 21.24
N TYR A 230 1.95 23.76 22.26
CA TYR A 230 1.35 22.62 22.95
C TYR A 230 0.38 21.81 22.11
N HIS A 231 -0.40 22.45 21.24
CA HIS A 231 -1.24 21.75 20.27
C HIS A 231 -0.38 20.90 19.32
N ILE A 232 0.74 21.46 18.84
CA ILE A 232 1.73 20.73 18.02
C ILE A 232 2.26 19.51 18.78
N GLU A 233 2.78 19.68 19.99
CA GLU A 233 3.30 18.58 20.81
C GLU A 233 2.26 17.50 21.07
N ARG A 234 1.01 17.89 21.35
CA ARG A 234 -0.11 16.96 21.54
C ARG A 234 -0.36 16.15 20.26
N SER A 235 -0.40 16.83 19.10
CA SER A 235 -0.60 16.15 17.82
C SER A 235 0.54 15.17 17.53
N MET A 236 1.78 15.53 17.86
CA MET A 236 2.95 14.66 17.70
C MET A 236 2.92 13.47 18.65
N ARG A 237 2.41 13.60 19.88
CA ARG A 237 2.20 12.46 20.77
C ARG A 237 1.16 11.48 20.22
N THR A 238 0.05 11.98 19.69
CA THR A 238 -0.96 11.14 19.02
C THR A 238 -0.37 10.44 17.79
N LEU A 239 0.38 11.16 16.96
CA LEU A 239 1.08 10.58 15.81
C LEU A 239 2.06 9.48 16.25
N ASN A 240 2.84 9.70 17.32
CA ASN A 240 3.77 8.71 17.86
C ASN A 240 3.06 7.44 18.34
N GLN A 241 1.87 7.55 18.93
CA GLN A 241 1.06 6.38 19.29
C GLN A 241 0.69 5.57 18.05
N LEU A 242 0.17 6.25 17.01
CA LEU A 242 -0.13 5.60 15.73
C LEU A 242 1.12 4.98 15.08
N PHE A 243 2.28 5.64 15.18
CA PHE A 243 3.55 5.13 14.69
C PHE A 243 3.99 3.85 15.40
N ASN A 244 3.78 3.76 16.72
CA ASN A 244 4.12 2.54 17.46
C ASN A 244 3.23 1.36 17.03
N ASP A 245 1.94 1.62 16.79
CA ASP A 245 1.02 0.62 16.24
C ASP A 245 1.45 0.17 14.83
N LEU A 246 1.94 1.10 14.01
CA LEU A 246 2.52 0.79 12.70
C LEU A 246 3.87 0.09 12.79
N ALA A 247 4.70 0.39 13.79
CA ALA A 247 6.01 -0.23 13.97
C ALA A 247 5.87 -1.74 14.19
N PHE A 248 4.80 -2.17 14.87
CA PHE A 248 4.43 -3.58 14.96
C PHE A 248 4.15 -4.18 13.58
N LEU A 249 3.34 -3.52 12.75
CA LEU A 249 3.05 -3.96 11.38
C LEU A 249 4.31 -4.02 10.50
N VAL A 250 5.24 -3.07 10.67
CA VAL A 250 6.52 -3.03 9.94
C VAL A 250 7.43 -4.17 10.37
N HIS A 251 7.58 -4.38 11.69
CA HIS A 251 8.48 -5.39 12.24
C HIS A 251 8.10 -6.82 11.80
N GLU A 252 6.80 -7.11 11.74
CA GLU A 252 6.28 -8.41 11.33
C GLU A 252 6.50 -8.72 9.83
N GLN A 253 6.79 -7.70 9.01
CA GLN A 253 7.01 -7.85 7.57
C GLN A 253 8.47 -8.12 7.16
N GLY A 254 9.41 -8.08 8.11
CA GLY A 254 10.86 -8.23 7.88
C GLY A 254 11.49 -6.99 7.22
N GLU A 255 12.81 -7.04 6.94
CA GLU A 255 13.55 -5.94 6.29
C GLU A 255 12.80 -5.40 5.08
N ILE A 256 12.44 -4.11 5.17
CA ILE A 256 11.99 -3.30 4.05
C ILE A 256 13.15 -3.26 3.04
N MET A 257 12.84 -3.54 1.77
CA MET A 257 13.76 -3.54 0.61
C MET A 257 14.39 -4.93 0.39
N ASP A 258 13.92 -5.78 -0.53
CA ASP A 258 14.05 -5.61 -1.97
C ASP A 258 12.91 -6.33 -2.73
N VAL A 259 11.91 -5.57 -3.18
CA VAL A 259 10.64 -6.10 -3.72
C VAL A 259 10.83 -6.79 -5.07
N VAL A 260 11.79 -6.37 -5.90
CA VAL A 260 11.90 -6.92 -7.26
C VAL A 260 12.71 -8.21 -7.27
N LEU A 261 13.88 -8.23 -6.61
CA LEU A 261 14.79 -9.38 -6.64
C LEU A 261 14.22 -10.59 -5.89
N ARG A 262 13.63 -10.39 -4.71
CA ARG A 262 13.01 -11.48 -3.93
C ARG A 262 11.79 -12.06 -4.64
N ASN A 263 10.95 -11.23 -5.27
CA ASN A 263 9.79 -11.72 -6.01
C ASN A 263 10.19 -12.53 -7.24
N ILE A 264 11.25 -12.15 -7.95
CA ILE A 264 11.75 -12.93 -9.09
C ILE A 264 12.30 -14.28 -8.59
N GLU A 265 13.10 -14.30 -7.52
CA GLU A 265 13.68 -15.54 -6.96
C GLU A 265 12.60 -16.52 -6.47
N THR A 266 11.55 -16.01 -5.84
CA THR A 266 10.43 -16.83 -5.41
C THR A 266 9.61 -17.32 -6.61
N THR A 267 9.38 -16.47 -7.62
CA THR A 267 8.68 -16.87 -8.87
C THR A 267 9.42 -17.98 -9.61
N THR A 268 10.76 -17.89 -9.73
CA THR A 268 11.56 -18.89 -10.45
C THR A 268 11.49 -20.26 -9.77
N LYS A 269 11.58 -20.33 -8.44
CA LYS A 269 11.41 -21.57 -7.67
C LYS A 269 10.06 -22.24 -7.93
N TYR A 270 8.97 -21.48 -8.04
CA TYR A 270 7.63 -22.05 -8.28
C TYR A 270 7.36 -22.40 -9.74
N VAL A 271 7.86 -21.62 -10.71
CA VAL A 271 7.80 -21.99 -12.14
C VAL A 271 8.54 -23.32 -12.36
N GLU A 272 9.64 -23.56 -11.66
CA GLU A 272 10.34 -24.84 -11.70
C GLU A 272 9.53 -25.99 -11.10
N ALA A 273 8.86 -25.77 -9.97
CA ALA A 273 7.97 -26.75 -9.36
C ALA A 273 6.75 -27.07 -10.27
N GLY A 274 6.07 -26.04 -10.79
CA GLY A 274 4.98 -26.18 -11.75
C GLY A 274 5.42 -26.88 -13.04
N ARG A 275 6.64 -26.62 -13.52
CA ARG A 275 7.23 -27.35 -14.65
C ARG A 275 7.45 -28.83 -14.34
N LYS A 276 7.83 -29.19 -13.11
CA LYS A 276 7.97 -30.60 -12.68
C LYS A 276 6.61 -31.29 -12.65
N GLU A 277 5.58 -30.65 -12.10
CA GLU A 277 4.23 -31.20 -12.07
C GLU A 277 3.59 -31.32 -13.47
N MET A 278 3.76 -30.33 -14.34
CA MET A 278 3.34 -30.40 -15.75
C MET A 278 4.04 -31.54 -16.52
N LYS A 279 5.33 -31.79 -16.24
CA LYS A 279 6.06 -32.94 -16.81
C LYS A 279 5.48 -34.27 -16.33
N LYS A 280 5.16 -34.40 -15.03
CA LYS A 280 4.49 -35.57 -14.47
C LYS A 280 3.10 -35.76 -15.08
N ALA A 281 2.29 -34.71 -15.15
CA ALA A 281 0.95 -34.72 -15.74
C ALA A 281 0.98 -35.16 -17.21
N ARG A 282 1.90 -34.62 -18.03
CA ARG A 282 2.08 -35.09 -19.43
C ARG A 282 2.49 -36.56 -19.50
N LYS A 283 3.34 -37.04 -18.59
CA LYS A 283 3.74 -38.45 -18.51
C LYS A 283 2.54 -39.33 -18.14
N TYR A 284 1.69 -38.89 -17.21
CA TYR A 284 0.44 -39.58 -16.87
C TYR A 284 -0.55 -39.58 -18.03
N GLN A 285 -0.76 -38.45 -18.71
CA GLN A 285 -1.66 -38.35 -19.87
C GLN A 285 -1.21 -39.28 -21.01
N ARG A 286 0.10 -39.32 -21.32
CA ARG A 286 0.66 -40.24 -22.32
C ARG A 286 0.49 -41.71 -21.93
N ARG A 287 0.68 -42.04 -20.65
CA ARG A 287 0.45 -43.40 -20.12
C ARG A 287 -1.02 -43.78 -20.17
N SER A 288 -1.93 -42.87 -19.83
CA SER A 288 -3.38 -43.07 -19.90
C SER A 288 -3.83 -43.35 -21.33
N LYS A 289 -3.38 -42.56 -22.31
CA LYS A 289 -3.67 -42.79 -23.74
C LYS A 289 -3.17 -44.16 -24.24
N ARG A 290 -2.00 -44.62 -23.78
CA ARG A 290 -1.48 -45.97 -24.09
C ARG A 290 -2.34 -47.08 -23.46
N LYS A 291 -2.74 -46.91 -22.21
CA LYS A 291 -3.62 -47.86 -21.51
C LYS A 291 -5.00 -47.95 -22.19
N LEU A 292 -5.57 -46.81 -22.59
CA LEU A 292 -6.83 -46.76 -23.33
C LEU A 292 -6.73 -47.48 -24.68
N CYS A 293 -5.64 -47.26 -25.42
CA CYS A 293 -5.41 -47.95 -26.70
C CYS A 293 -5.27 -49.48 -26.51
N CYS A 294 -4.53 -49.94 -25.50
CA CYS A 294 -4.48 -51.37 -25.16
C CYS A 294 -5.85 -51.93 -24.79
N LEU A 295 -6.66 -51.20 -24.02
CA LEU A 295 -8.01 -51.63 -23.64
C LEU A 295 -8.92 -51.77 -24.87
N VAL A 296 -8.88 -50.82 -25.80
CA VAL A 296 -9.63 -50.88 -27.07
C VAL A 296 -9.21 -52.09 -27.92
N LEU A 297 -7.91 -52.38 -28.03
CA LEU A 297 -7.41 -53.53 -28.79
C LEU A 297 -7.86 -54.87 -28.19
N VAL A 298 -7.86 -54.99 -26.86
CA VAL A 298 -8.34 -56.20 -26.16
C VAL A 298 -9.83 -56.40 -26.42
N VAL A 299 -10.64 -55.35 -26.33
CA VAL A 299 -12.09 -55.43 -26.61
C VAL A 299 -12.35 -55.82 -28.06
N ALA A 300 -11.61 -55.24 -29.02
CA ALA A 300 -11.74 -55.58 -30.44
C ALA A 300 -11.38 -57.05 -30.72
N ALA A 301 -10.32 -57.57 -30.09
CA ALA A 301 -9.91 -58.97 -30.22
C ALA A 301 -10.98 -59.94 -29.68
N ILE A 302 -11.60 -59.61 -28.54
CA ILE A 302 -12.70 -60.40 -27.97
C ILE A 302 -13.89 -60.43 -28.93
N ILE A 303 -14.29 -59.29 -29.48
CA ILE A 303 -15.39 -59.21 -30.46
C ILE A 303 -15.08 -60.05 -31.70
N ALA A 304 -13.85 -59.98 -32.23
CA ALA A 304 -13.43 -60.77 -33.38
C ALA A 304 -13.50 -62.29 -33.11
N LEU A 305 -13.11 -62.74 -31.91
CA LEU A 305 -13.22 -64.15 -31.51
C LEU A 305 -14.68 -64.61 -31.45
N PHE A 306 -15.58 -63.79 -30.90
CA PHE A 306 -17.01 -64.12 -30.88
C PHE A 306 -17.62 -64.21 -32.28
N VAL A 307 -17.24 -63.30 -33.18
CA VAL A 307 -17.69 -63.33 -34.57
C VAL A 307 -17.16 -64.58 -35.29
N LEU A 308 -15.88 -64.92 -35.11
CA LEU A 308 -15.29 -66.13 -35.69
C LEU A 308 -15.96 -67.40 -35.17
N ALA A 309 -16.23 -67.50 -33.87
CA ALA A 309 -16.94 -68.63 -33.28
C ALA A 309 -18.37 -68.75 -33.83
N ALA A 310 -19.09 -67.63 -33.99
CA ALA A 310 -20.43 -67.62 -34.55
C ALA A 310 -20.48 -67.97 -36.05
N VAL A 311 -19.44 -67.63 -36.82
CA VAL A 311 -19.34 -67.99 -38.24
C VAL A 311 -18.94 -69.46 -38.38
N LEU A 312 -17.95 -69.94 -37.63
CA LEU A 312 -17.54 -71.36 -37.64
C LEU A 312 -18.67 -72.29 -37.18
N GLY A 313 -19.45 -71.89 -36.16
CA GLY A 313 -20.63 -72.63 -35.72
C GLY A 313 -21.83 -72.56 -36.67
N LYS A 314 -21.80 -71.72 -37.72
CA LYS A 314 -22.78 -71.71 -38.81
C LYS A 314 -22.33 -72.54 -40.01
N THR A 315 -21.04 -72.86 -40.11
CA THR A 315 -20.44 -73.60 -41.23
C THR A 315 -20.12 -75.07 -40.91
N LEU A 316 -20.14 -75.47 -39.63
CA LEU A 316 -20.30 -76.86 -39.20
C LEU A 316 -21.78 -77.20 -39.05
#